data_AF-A0A3C0L3J9-F1
#
_entry.id   AF-A0A3C0L3J9-F1
#
_cell.length_a   1.000
_cell.length_b   1.000
_cell.length_c   1.000
_cell.angle_alpha   90.00
_cell.angle_beta   90.00
_cell.angle_gamma   90.00
#
_symmetry.space_group_name_H-M   'P 1'
#
loop_
_entity.id
_entity.type
_entity.pdbx_description
1 polymer ?
#
loop_
_entity_poly.entity_id
_entity_poly.type
_entity_poly.pdbx_seq_one_letter_code
_entity_poly.pdbx_strand_id
1 'polypeptide(L)' 'MKLWHCQDARSLRALWALEEMGLPYELEVMPFPPRFLHAGYL' A
#
# COMPACT_ATOMS: atom_id res chain seq x y z
N MET A 1 5.51 0.29 -10.90
CA MET A 1 4.65 1.18 -10.09
C MET A 1 4.82 0.77 -8.62
N LYS A 2 4.72 1.69 -7.65
CA LYS A 2 4.87 1.34 -6.22
C LYS A 2 3.54 1.48 -5.48
N LEU A 3 3.12 0.43 -4.78
CA LEU A 3 1.90 0.39 -3.97
C LEU A 3 2.26 0.33 -2.49
N TRP A 4 1.74 1.30 -1.74
CA TRP A 4 1.88 1.37 -0.30
C TRP A 4 0.65 0.78 0.39
N HIS A 5 0.87 -0.20 1.26
CA HIS A 5 -0.20 -0.92 1.96
C HIS A 5 0.02 -0.93 3.46
N CYS A 6 -1.08 -1.05 4.20
CA CYS A 6 -1.10 -1.17 5.65
C CYS A 6 -2.32 -2.03 6.01
N GLN A 7 -2.27 -2.72 7.15
CA GLN A 7 -3.41 -3.49 7.64
C GLN A 7 -4.68 -2.62 7.72
N ASP A 8 -5.80 -3.19 7.28
CA ASP A 8 -7.12 -2.53 7.18
C ASP A 8 -7.16 -1.26 6.30
N ALA A 9 -6.16 -1.04 5.45
CA ALA A 9 -6.15 0.07 4.51
C ALA A 9 -7.00 -0.22 3.26
N ARG A 10 -7.60 0.83 2.72
CA ARG A 10 -8.35 0.79 1.46
C ARG A 10 -7.48 0.47 0.23
N SER A 11 -6.16 0.48 0.37
CA SER A 11 -5.22 0.09 -0.70
C SER A 11 -5.27 -1.41 -1.03
N LEU A 12 -5.91 -2.24 -0.21
CA LEU A 12 -6.19 -3.65 -0.55
C LEU A 12 -6.94 -3.79 -1.89
N ARG A 13 -7.85 -2.85 -2.20
CA ARG A 13 -8.58 -2.84 -3.48
C ARG A 13 -7.67 -2.60 -4.67
N ALA A 14 -6.66 -1.74 -4.50
CA ALA A 14 -5.66 -1.49 -5.54
C ALA A 14 -4.73 -2.71 -5.69
N LEU A 15 -4.37 -3.36 -4.58
CA LEU A 15 -3.59 -4.61 -4.60
C LEU A 15 -4.31 -5.69 -5.42
N TRP A 16 -5.59 -5.95 -5.11
CA TRP A 16 -6.39 -6.93 -5.86
C TRP A 16 -6.52 -6.59 -7.33
N ALA A 17 -6.78 -5.33 -7.68
CA ALA A 17 -6.87 -4.94 -9.08
C ALA A 17 -5.54 -5.17 -9.84
N LEU A 18 -4.40 -4.89 -9.20
CA LEU A 18 -3.08 -5.11 -9.81
C LEU A 18 -2.78 -6.60 -10.01
N GLU A 19 -3.14 -7.43 -9.04
CA GLU A 19 -3.04 -8.90 -9.13
C GLU A 19 -3.92 -9.46 -10.25
N GLU A 20 -5.21 -9.09 -10.29
CA GLU A 20 -6.16 -9.56 -11.32
C GLU A 20 -5.74 -9.15 -12.74
N MET A 21 -5.12 -7.98 -12.88
CA MET A 21 -4.62 -7.49 -14.17
C MET A 21 -3.23 -8.02 -14.53
N GLY A 22 -2.55 -8.74 -13.62
CA GLY A 22 -1.19 -9.25 -13.83
C GLY A 22 -0.15 -8.15 -14.06
N LEU A 23 -0.37 -6.96 -13.49
CA LEU A 23 0.51 -5.81 -13.71
C LEU A 23 1.74 -5.88 -12.79
N PRO A 24 2.92 -5.47 -13.25
CA PRO A 24 4.10 -5.42 -12.40
C PRO A 24 4.02 -4.23 -11.43
N TYR A 25 4.17 -4.51 -10.13
CA TYR A 25 4.23 -3.50 -9.10
C TYR A 25 5.17 -3.91 -7.95
N GLU A 26 5.64 -2.92 -7.21
CA GLU A 26 6.39 -3.10 -5.97
C GLU A 26 5.44 -2.86 -4.80
N LEU A 27 5.32 -3.84 -3.91
CA LEU A 27 4.49 -3.74 -2.71
C LEU A 27 5.34 -3.37 -1.50
N GLU A 28 5.06 -2.22 -0.89
CA GLU A 28 5.62 -1.87 0.41
C GLU A 28 4.54 -1.87 1.49
N VAL A 29 4.67 -2.80 2.45
CA VAL A 29 3.75 -2.94 3.58
C VAL A 29 4.32 -2.20 4.78
N MET A 30 3.52 -1.28 5.32
CA MET A 30 3.89 -0.43 6.45
C MET A 30 3.06 -0.78 7.70
N PRO A 31 3.62 -0.59 8.90
CA PRO A 31 2.87 -0.75 10.15
C PRO A 31 1.79 0.33 10.32
N PHE A 32 0.67 -0.06 10.94
CA PHE A 32 -0.36 0.88 11.36
C PHE A 32 0.04 1.56 12.69
N PRO A 33 -0.17 2.88 12.87
CA PRO A 33 -0.66 3.87 11.92
C PRO A 33 0.50 4.53 11.12
N PRO A 34 0.48 4.45 9.77
CA PRO A 34 1.62 4.83 8.94
C PRO A 34 2.02 6.30 9.05
N ARG A 35 1.05 7.17 9.36
CA ARG A 35 1.24 8.64 9.44
C ARG A 35 2.12 9.08 10.60
N PHE A 36 2.14 8.30 11.68
CA PHE A 36 2.91 8.63 12.88
C PHE A 36 4.35 8.15 12.78
N LEU A 37 4.59 7.13 11.94
CA LEU A 37 5.85 6.43 11.85
C LEU A 37 6.70 6.90 10.65
N HIS A 38 6.08 7.54 9.66
CA HIS A 38 6.77 8.09 8.50
C HIS A 38 6.88 9.61 8.54
N ALA A 39 8.12 10.10 8.55
CA ALA A 39 8.42 11.52 8.43
C ALA A 39 7.91 12.05 7.07
N GLY A 40 7.25 13.22 7.09
CA GLY A 40 6.69 13.87 5.89
C GLY A 40 5.23 13.52 5.57
N TYR A 41 4.54 12.79 6.45
CA TYR A 41 3.10 12.55 6.31
C TYR A 41 2.22 13.72 6.85
N LEU A 42 2.82 14.69 7.55
CA LEU A 42 2.18 15.92 8.03
C LEU A 42 2.73 17.14 7.31
#